data_AF-A0A959RLR9-F1
#
_entry.id   AF-A0A959RLR9-F1
#
_cell.length_a   1.000
_cell.length_b   1.000
_cell.length_c   1.000
_cell.angle_alpha   90.00
_cell.angle_beta   90.00
_cell.angle_gamma   90.00
#
_symmetry.space_group_name_H-M   'P 1'
#
loop_
_entity.id
_entity.type
_entity.pdbx_description
1 polymer ?
#
loop_
_entity_poly.entity_id
_entity_poly.type
_entity_poly.pdbx_seq_one_letter_code
_entity_poly.pdbx_strand_id
1 'polypeptide(L)'
;MNNFEKVAIDNFSEIIINKGLIHEAGFGSRAIPKYVGEWIISHYNDDDIKLSEESRKSIAKFIDKYVPPKGAKESIKNQLLEQEEVQLLDNFSVLVNLVKGDRYLNIPFLDEHSAFIAPQVVQDNQMLFSSG
;
A
#
# COMPACT_ATOMS: atom_id res chain seq x y z
N MET A 1 -1.88 8.18 -30.19
CA MET A 1 -2.11 6.84 -29.62
C MET A 1 -1.72 5.83 -30.67
N ASN A 2 -0.75 4.99 -30.34
CA ASN A 2 -0.35 3.90 -31.24
C ASN A 2 -1.47 2.85 -31.27
N ASN A 3 -1.60 2.13 -32.39
CA ASN A 3 -2.65 1.14 -32.62
C ASN A 3 -2.73 0.07 -31.50
N PHE A 4 -1.58 -0.25 -30.91
CA PHE A 4 -1.45 -1.20 -29.80
C PHE A 4 -2.11 -0.72 -28.50
N GLU A 5 -1.90 0.54 -28.11
CA GLU A 5 -2.45 1.08 -26.85
C GLU A 5 -3.97 1.04 -26.86
N LYS A 6 -4.57 1.34 -28.02
CA LYS A 6 -6.01 1.33 -28.21
C LYS A 6 -6.59 -0.08 -28.14
N VAL A 7 -5.99 -1.04 -28.86
CA VAL A 7 -6.41 -2.46 -28.79
C VAL A 7 -6.25 -3.02 -27.38
N ALA A 8 -5.18 -2.64 -26.68
CA ALA A 8 -4.95 -3.04 -25.32
C ALA A 8 -6.10 -2.54 -24.41
N ILE A 9 -6.37 -1.23 -24.43
CA ILE A 9 -7.47 -0.62 -23.66
C ILE A 9 -8.82 -1.28 -24.00
N ASP A 10 -9.13 -1.42 -25.29
CA ASP A 10 -10.43 -1.92 -25.73
C ASP A 10 -10.70 -3.39 -25.32
N ASN A 11 -9.65 -4.17 -24.98
CA ASN A 11 -9.78 -5.58 -24.62
C ASN A 11 -9.36 -5.91 -23.18
N PHE A 12 -8.61 -5.02 -22.52
CA PHE A 12 -7.95 -5.28 -21.24
C PHE A 12 -7.95 -4.05 -20.33
N SER A 13 -8.90 -3.11 -20.50
CA SER A 13 -9.00 -1.88 -19.69
C SER A 13 -8.96 -2.14 -18.18
N GLU A 14 -9.58 -3.24 -17.73
CA GLU A 14 -9.63 -3.66 -16.31
C GLU A 14 -8.26 -4.05 -15.73
N ILE A 15 -7.25 -4.31 -16.56
CA ILE A 15 -5.91 -4.78 -16.12
C ILE A 15 -4.75 -3.93 -16.63
N ILE A 16 -5.01 -2.90 -17.44
CA ILE A 16 -3.97 -2.04 -18.01
C ILE A 16 -3.72 -0.85 -17.10
N ILE A 17 -2.50 -0.80 -16.57
CA ILE A 17 -2.04 0.32 -15.76
C ILE A 17 -1.04 1.15 -16.57
N ASN A 18 -1.41 2.39 -16.87
CA ASN A 18 -0.52 3.33 -17.53
C ASN A 18 0.56 3.80 -16.55
N LYS A 19 1.78 3.26 -16.72
CA LYS A 19 2.95 3.57 -15.88
C LYS A 19 3.33 5.05 -15.86
N GLY A 20 2.93 5.84 -16.86
CA GLY A 20 3.09 7.29 -16.87
C GLY A 20 2.25 7.99 -15.78
N LEU A 21 1.10 7.41 -15.42
CA LEU A 21 0.22 7.94 -14.37
C LEU A 21 0.88 7.90 -12.98
N ILE A 22 1.82 6.98 -12.73
CA ILE A 22 2.62 6.98 -11.49
C ILE A 22 3.47 8.25 -11.40
N HIS A 23 4.05 8.69 -12.51
CA HIS A 23 4.83 9.93 -12.54
C HIS A 23 3.93 11.17 -12.40
N GLU A 24 2.73 11.13 -12.99
CA GLU A 24 1.76 12.24 -12.94
C GLU A 24 1.00 12.35 -11.61
N ALA A 25 0.78 11.24 -10.92
CA ALA A 25 0.05 11.17 -9.65
C ALA A 25 0.82 11.76 -8.46
N GLY A 26 2.10 12.10 -8.63
CA GLY A 26 2.86 12.81 -7.61
C GLY A 26 3.19 11.98 -6.37
N PHE A 27 3.53 10.69 -6.54
CA PHE A 27 3.98 9.81 -5.44
C PHE A 27 5.24 10.31 -4.69
N GLY A 28 5.88 11.40 -5.16
CA GLY A 28 6.97 12.09 -4.47
C GLY A 28 8.22 11.22 -4.28
N SER A 29 9.07 11.60 -3.31
CA SER A 29 10.26 10.83 -2.92
C SER A 29 9.96 9.64 -1.99
N ARG A 30 8.67 9.30 -1.80
CA ARG A 30 8.24 8.23 -0.91
C ARG A 30 8.60 6.88 -1.54
N ALA A 31 9.23 6.00 -0.77
CA ALA A 31 9.62 4.68 -1.24
C ALA A 31 8.42 3.74 -1.15
N ILE A 32 7.51 3.85 -2.12
CA ILE A 32 6.38 2.95 -2.25
C ILE A 32 6.74 1.87 -3.28
N PRO A 33 6.59 0.57 -2.96
CA PRO A 33 6.77 -0.48 -3.95
C PRO A 33 5.87 -0.26 -5.17
N LYS A 34 6.40 -0.54 -6.36
CA LYS A 34 5.73 -0.19 -7.63
C LYS A 34 4.30 -0.76 -7.74
N TYR A 35 4.11 -2.02 -7.36
CA TYR A 35 2.81 -2.68 -7.40
C TYR A 35 1.77 -2.00 -6.48
N VAL A 36 2.21 -1.42 -5.36
CA VAL A 36 1.32 -0.67 -4.44
C VAL A 36 0.89 0.65 -5.08
N GLY A 37 1.82 1.37 -5.73
CA GLY A 37 1.49 2.58 -6.47
C GLY A 37 0.50 2.31 -7.60
N GLU A 38 0.70 1.21 -8.33
CA GLU A 38 -0.20 0.73 -9.38
C GLU A 38 -1.61 0.40 -8.81
N TRP A 39 -1.69 -0.28 -7.66
CA TRP A 39 -2.95 -0.54 -6.95
C TRP A 39 -3.65 0.75 -6.48
N ILE A 40 -2.91 1.71 -5.90
CA ILE A 40 -3.48 3.00 -5.45
C ILE A 40 -4.10 3.73 -6.64
N ILE A 41 -3.43 3.77 -7.79
CA ILE A 41 -3.99 4.41 -8.99
C ILE A 41 -5.28 3.70 -9.40
N SER A 42 -5.26 2.38 -9.56
CA SER A 42 -6.45 1.59 -9.94
C SER A 42 -7.63 1.79 -8.98
N HIS A 43 -7.37 1.93 -7.68
CA HIS A 43 -8.42 2.12 -6.68
C HIS A 43 -9.11 3.49 -6.75
N TYR A 44 -8.42 4.54 -7.23
CA TYR A 44 -8.91 5.92 -7.26
C TYR A 44 -9.23 6.44 -8.67
N ASN A 45 -9.01 5.61 -9.67
CA ASN A 45 -9.16 5.94 -11.07
C ASN A 45 -10.03 4.84 -11.66
N ASP A 46 -11.35 5.03 -11.56
CA ASP A 46 -12.46 4.10 -11.92
C ASP A 46 -12.36 3.61 -13.39
N ASP A 47 -11.35 2.81 -13.68
CA ASP A 47 -10.95 2.29 -15.00
C ASP A 47 -10.69 3.35 -16.09
N ASP A 48 -10.54 4.60 -15.69
CA ASP A 48 -10.38 5.71 -16.63
C ASP A 48 -8.96 5.77 -17.20
N ILE A 49 -8.83 6.04 -18.49
CA ILE A 49 -7.51 5.96 -19.18
C ILE A 49 -6.59 7.11 -18.73
N LYS A 50 -7.17 8.18 -18.17
CA LYS A 50 -6.47 9.37 -17.71
C LYS A 50 -6.85 9.68 -16.27
N LEU A 51 -5.85 10.04 -15.47
CA LEU A 51 -6.07 10.61 -14.16
C LEU A 51 -6.77 11.96 -14.28
N SER A 52 -8.00 12.03 -13.77
CA SER A 52 -8.66 13.31 -13.51
C SER A 52 -7.91 14.11 -12.44
N GLU A 53 -8.11 15.43 -12.38
CA GLU A 53 -7.53 16.26 -11.32
C GLU A 53 -8.09 15.87 -9.94
N GLU A 54 -9.33 15.38 -9.90
CA GLU A 54 -10.00 14.84 -8.72
C GLU A 54 -9.32 13.57 -8.21
N SER A 55 -9.06 12.60 -9.12
CA SER A 55 -8.35 11.36 -8.80
C SER A 55 -6.92 11.65 -8.31
N ARG A 56 -6.20 12.58 -8.95
CA ARG A 56 -4.86 13.02 -8.51
C ARG A 56 -4.88 13.56 -7.09
N LYS A 57 -5.85 14.43 -6.77
CA LYS A 57 -6.00 14.99 -5.42
C LYS A 57 -6.34 13.91 -4.38
N SER A 58 -7.19 12.95 -4.73
CA SER A 58 -7.55 11.84 -3.84
C SER A 58 -6.36 10.92 -3.56
N ILE A 59 -5.59 10.56 -4.60
CA ILE A 59 -4.36 9.78 -4.48
C ILE A 59 -3.34 10.51 -3.61
N ALA A 60 -3.10 11.81 -3.87
CA ALA A 60 -2.17 12.61 -3.08
C ALA A 60 -2.57 12.66 -1.59
N LYS A 61 -3.86 12.84 -1.28
CA LYS A 61 -4.38 12.82 0.08
C LYS A 61 -4.21 11.46 0.75
N PHE A 62 -4.47 10.36 0.03
CA PHE A 62 -4.30 9.01 0.55
C PHE A 62 -2.83 8.72 0.89
N ILE A 63 -1.92 9.04 -0.03
CA ILE A 63 -0.48 8.89 0.18
C ILE A 63 -0.02 9.74 1.36
N ASP A 64 -0.45 11.00 1.42
CA ASP A 64 -0.05 11.91 2.49
C ASP A 64 -0.47 11.40 3.87
N LYS A 65 -1.69 10.85 3.96
CA LYS A 65 -2.26 10.32 5.18
C LYS A 65 -1.64 9.00 5.63
N TYR A 66 -1.43 8.06 4.71
CA TYR A 66 -1.11 6.68 5.08
C TYR A 66 0.34 6.28 4.81
N VAL A 67 1.04 6.87 3.84
CA VAL A 67 2.42 6.47 3.54
C VAL A 67 3.38 7.27 4.39
N PRO A 68 4.05 6.70 5.39
CA PRO A 68 4.93 7.48 6.24
C PRO A 68 6.17 7.99 5.48
N PRO A 69 6.68 9.20 5.81
CA PRO A 69 7.93 9.68 5.22
C PRO A 69 9.13 8.91 5.79
N LYS A 70 10.22 8.80 5.01
CA LYS A 70 11.40 7.96 5.33
C LYS A 70 12.04 8.22 6.71
N GLY A 71 11.82 9.39 7.30
CA GLY A 71 12.37 9.77 8.62
C GLY A 71 11.38 9.68 9.79
N ALA A 72 10.11 9.34 9.56
CA ALA A 72 9.09 9.36 10.63
C ALA A 72 9.08 8.13 11.54
N LYS A 73 9.97 7.16 11.30
CA LYS A 73 10.01 5.89 12.04
C LYS A 73 10.00 6.07 13.56
N GLU A 74 10.96 6.83 14.10
CA GLU A 74 11.07 7.03 15.55
C GLU A 74 9.92 7.87 16.12
N SER A 75 9.39 8.81 15.33
CA SER A 75 8.20 9.57 15.73
C SER A 75 6.99 8.65 15.89
N ILE A 76 6.75 7.76 14.93
CA ILE A 76 5.63 6.80 14.98
C ILE A 76 5.81 5.81 16.14
N LYS A 77 7.04 5.36 16.39
CA LYS A 77 7.33 4.52 17.57
C LYS A 77 7.01 5.23 18.88
N ASN A 78 7.32 6.52 19.00
CA ASN A 78 6.99 7.29 20.18
C ASN A 78 5.46 7.41 20.37
N GLN A 79 4.71 7.66 19.29
CA GLN A 79 3.24 7.69 19.34
C GLN A 79 2.66 6.36 19.82
N LEU A 80 3.15 5.24 19.28
CA LEU A 80 2.72 3.90 19.72
C LEU A 80 3.09 3.63 21.19
N LEU A 81 4.25 4.10 21.65
CA LEU A 81 4.65 4.01 23.06
C LEU A 81 3.72 4.80 23.98
N GLU A 82 3.27 5.97 23.51
CA GLU A 82 2.29 6.84 24.18
C GLU A 82 0.85 6.31 24.07
N GLN A 83 0.66 5.10 23.51
CA GLN A 83 -0.64 4.45 23.29
C GLN A 83 -1.55 5.20 22.31
N GLU A 84 -0.97 6.01 21.42
CA GLU A 84 -1.72 6.62 20.33
C GLU A 84 -2.01 5.60 19.22
N GLU A 85 -3.17 5.78 18.58
CA GLU A 85 -3.53 5.00 17.39
C GLU A 85 -2.86 5.59 16.14
N VAL A 86 -2.15 4.75 15.39
CA VAL A 86 -1.49 5.13 14.14
C VAL A 86 -2.04 4.31 12.98
N GLN A 87 -2.34 4.97 11.86
CA GLN A 87 -2.72 4.32 10.61
C GLN A 87 -1.61 4.55 9.59
N LEU A 88 -1.03 3.47 9.05
CA LEU A 88 0.02 3.54 8.05
C LEU A 88 -0.14 2.45 7.00
N LEU A 89 0.30 2.76 5.78
CA LEU A 89 0.40 1.83 4.65
C LEU A 89 1.80 1.24 4.63
N ASP A 90 1.88 -0.07 4.85
CA ASP A 90 3.13 -0.83 4.85
C ASP A 90 2.88 -2.27 4.37
N ASN A 91 3.95 -2.99 4.05
CA ASN A 91 3.90 -4.37 3.60
C ASN A 91 3.82 -5.34 4.79
N PHE A 92 2.69 -5.33 5.48
CA PHE A 92 2.45 -6.19 6.64
C PHE A 92 2.48 -7.67 6.26
N SER A 93 3.14 -8.48 7.09
CA SER A 93 3.17 -9.94 6.94
C SER A 93 3.07 -10.61 8.29
N VAL A 94 2.56 -11.84 8.32
CA VAL A 94 2.37 -12.61 9.56
C VAL A 94 3.31 -13.80 9.59
N LEU A 95 4.10 -13.90 10.65
CA LEU A 95 4.98 -15.02 10.94
C LEU A 95 4.32 -15.96 11.95
N VAL A 96 4.32 -17.26 11.67
CA VAL A 96 3.75 -18.29 12.55
C VAL A 96 4.86 -18.92 13.39
N ASN A 97 4.71 -18.88 14.72
CA ASN A 97 5.61 -19.55 15.64
C ASN A 97 4.95 -20.81 16.22
N LEU A 98 5.29 -21.96 15.65
CA LEU A 98 4.73 -23.25 16.08
C LEU A 98 5.20 -23.69 17.48
N VAL A 99 6.37 -23.24 17.93
CA VAL A 99 6.92 -23.61 19.25
C VAL A 99 6.09 -22.94 20.35
N LYS A 100 5.72 -21.68 20.15
CA LYS A 100 4.90 -20.91 21.10
C LYS A 100 3.39 -21.05 20.86
N GLY A 101 2.99 -21.47 19.66
CA GLY A 101 1.59 -21.52 19.25
C GLY A 101 1.00 -20.15 18.86
N ASP A 102 1.86 -19.16 18.57
CA ASP A 102 1.47 -17.76 18.35
C ASP A 102 1.76 -17.27 16.93
N ARG A 103 1.25 -16.08 16.63
CA ARG A 103 1.48 -15.35 15.37
C ARG A 103 2.01 -13.96 15.66
N TYR A 104 2.99 -13.54 14.89
CA TYR A 104 3.62 -12.22 15.00
C TYR A 104 3.40 -11.42 13.73
N LEU A 105 3.10 -10.14 13.89
CA LEU A 105 3.07 -9.15 12.82
C LEU A 105 4.47 -8.64 12.56
N ASN A 106 4.85 -8.69 11.31
CA ASN A 106 6.01 -8.02 10.76
C ASN A 106 5.57 -6.68 10.16
N ILE A 107 6.18 -5.59 10.62
CA ILE A 107 5.97 -4.21 10.19
C ILE A 107 7.31 -3.68 9.66
N PRO A 108 7.61 -3.85 8.36
CA PRO A 108 8.89 -3.46 7.78
C PRO A 108 9.28 -2.01 8.03
N PHE A 109 8.36 -1.06 7.93
CA PHE A 109 8.66 0.36 8.14
C PHE A 109 9.17 0.66 9.56
N LEU A 110 8.70 -0.08 10.56
CA LEU A 110 9.10 0.09 11.95
C LEU A 110 10.29 -0.79 12.35
N ASP A 111 10.78 -1.66 11.47
CA ASP A 111 11.69 -2.76 11.81
C ASP A 111 11.19 -3.55 13.03
N GLU A 112 9.88 -3.83 13.07
CA GLU A 112 9.24 -4.60 14.14
C GLU A 112 8.79 -5.96 13.60
N HIS A 113 9.23 -7.05 14.24
CA HIS A 113 9.02 -8.42 13.78
C HIS A 113 8.26 -9.30 14.79
N SER A 114 7.94 -8.74 15.95
CA SER A 114 7.37 -9.43 17.11
C SER A 114 6.08 -8.79 17.62
N ALA A 115 5.51 -7.86 16.85
CA ALA A 115 4.25 -7.23 17.20
C ALA A 115 3.11 -8.26 17.26
N PHE A 116 2.15 -8.05 18.16
CA PHE A 116 0.96 -8.89 18.22
C PHE A 116 -0.06 -8.46 17.18
N ILE A 117 -0.83 -9.43 16.68
CA ILE A 117 -1.95 -9.20 15.76
C ILE A 117 -3.19 -9.89 16.27
N ALA A 118 -4.34 -9.22 16.14
CA ALA A 118 -5.62 -9.78 16.50
C ALA A 118 -5.91 -11.03 15.63
N PRO A 119 -6.31 -12.17 16.22
CA PRO A 119 -6.57 -13.40 15.46
C PRO A 119 -7.58 -13.24 14.33
N GLN A 120 -8.61 -12.41 14.55
CA GLN A 120 -9.67 -12.16 13.58
C GLN A 120 -9.14 -11.47 12.31
N VAL A 121 -8.25 -10.48 12.45
CA VAL A 121 -7.62 -9.81 11.29
C VAL A 121 -6.87 -10.83 10.42
N VAL A 122 -6.19 -11.79 11.03
CA VAL A 122 -5.47 -12.84 10.31
C VAL A 122 -6.42 -13.83 9.63
N GLN A 123 -7.55 -14.15 10.27
CA GLN A 123 -8.57 -15.04 9.70
C GLN A 123 -9.24 -14.41 8.47
N ASP A 124 -9.53 -13.11 8.54
CA ASP A 124 -10.18 -12.37 7.47
C ASP A 124 -9.23 -12.06 6.30
N ASN A 125 -7.92 -12.09 6.53
CA ASN A 125 -6.90 -11.70 5.56
C ASN A 125 -5.82 -12.78 5.39
N GLN A 126 -6.17 -13.90 4.75
CA GLN A 126 -5.23 -15.01 4.55
C GLN A 126 -3.98 -14.64 3.74
N MET A 127 -4.03 -13.59 2.91
CA MET A 127 -2.87 -13.11 2.16
C MET A 127 -1.75 -12.58 3.05
N LEU A 128 -2.00 -12.29 4.34
CA LEU A 128 -0.96 -11.89 5.29
C LEU A 128 0.08 -12.99 5.55
N PHE A 129 -0.25 -14.26 5.27
CA PHE A 129 0.69 -15.38 5.39
C PHE A 129 1.62 -15.52 4.19
N SER A 130 1.25 -14.96 3.04
CA SER A 130 2.07 -14.96 1.83
C SER A 130 2.86 -13.66 1.76
N SER A 131 4.10 -13.69 2.21
CA SER A 131 5.09 -12.72 1.76
C SER A 131 5.40 -13.02 0.29
N GLY A 132 4.93 -12.18 -0.63
CA GLY A 132 5.51 -12.08 -1.96
C GLY A 132 6.93 -11.54 -1.90
#